data_AF-A0A3P7P1V5-F1
#
_entry.id   AF-A0A3P7P1V5-F1
#
_cell.length_a   1.000
_cell.length_b   1.000
_cell.length_c   1.000
_cell.angle_alpha   90.00
_cell.angle_beta   90.00
_cell.angle_gamma   90.00
#
_symmetry.space_group_name_H-M   'P 1'
#
loop_
_entity.id
_entity.type
_entity.pdbx_description
1 polymer ?
#
loop_
_entity_poly.entity_id
_entity_poly.type
_entity_poly.pdbx_seq_one_letter_code
_entity_poly.pdbx_strand_id
1 'polypeptide(L)'
;MLTGQSESPAEALADASLPPDAKYFPPSTHWHPNLTINLVDDHTNWVPGSVPAPINEYIRFHPLTNQYYPVVYFNDYWNLNEEYMPVNATTPELTLRLTFAPLSLFKWQMYLSQSMRKSWYSNILGETEDEKLNDDDEQDTFKKTLLDTNPYLLAVTVIVSIVHSVFELLAFKNGILLSSPFKNCINTILITQNLPVA
;
A
#
# COMPACT_ATOMS: atom_id res chain seq x y z
N MET A 1 -12.98 -17.22 15.46
CA MET A 1 -11.94 -18.26 15.29
C MET A 1 -10.72 -17.77 16.03
N LEU A 2 -10.43 -18.31 17.22
CA LEU A 2 -9.46 -17.74 18.17
C LEU A 2 -8.64 -18.84 18.88
N THR A 3 -8.49 -19.99 18.25
CA THR A 3 -7.60 -21.06 18.72
C THR A 3 -6.69 -21.44 17.54
N GLY A 4 -5.53 -20.80 17.47
CA GLY A 4 -4.49 -21.03 16.47
C GLY A 4 -3.76 -22.35 16.67
N GLN A 5 -4.49 -23.47 16.65
CA GLN A 5 -3.90 -24.76 16.34
C GLN A 5 -3.86 -24.83 14.81
N SER A 6 -2.79 -24.30 14.21
CA SER A 6 -2.42 -24.71 12.86
C SER A 6 -1.86 -26.14 12.98
N GLU A 7 -2.72 -27.14 12.80
CA GLU A 7 -2.25 -28.48 12.45
C GLU A 7 -1.61 -28.36 11.06
N SER A 8 -0.34 -27.95 11.03
CA SER A 8 0.52 -28.18 9.88
C SER A 8 0.77 -29.69 9.85
N PRO A 9 0.39 -30.41 8.78
CA PRO A 9 0.74 -31.81 8.63
C PRO A 9 2.26 -31.89 8.64
N ALA A 10 2.82 -32.65 9.58
CA ALA A 10 4.23 -33.01 9.65
C ALA A 10 4.74 -33.81 8.43
N GLU A 11 4.01 -33.79 7.31
CA GLU A 11 4.23 -34.53 6.07
C GLU A 11 4.50 -33.58 4.88
N ALA A 12 4.56 -32.27 5.08
CA ALA A 12 5.20 -31.33 4.14
C ALA A 12 6.74 -31.32 4.30
N LEU A 13 7.32 -32.43 4.74
CA LEU A 13 8.75 -32.60 4.91
C LEU A 13 9.40 -32.80 3.54
N ALA A 14 10.21 -31.81 3.15
CA ALA A 14 11.21 -31.86 2.09
C ALA A 14 10.67 -32.23 0.70
N ASP A 15 10.17 -31.23 -0.03
CA ASP A 15 10.21 -31.29 -1.48
C ASP A 15 11.67 -31.48 -1.93
N ALA A 16 11.90 -32.49 -2.78
CA ALA A 16 13.20 -32.81 -3.37
C ALA A 16 13.74 -31.70 -4.30
N SER A 17 12.98 -30.61 -4.48
CA SER A 17 13.38 -29.40 -5.20
C SER A 17 14.21 -28.41 -4.37
N LEU A 18 14.25 -28.55 -3.04
CA LEU A 18 14.96 -27.60 -2.18
C LEU A 18 16.49 -27.78 -2.25
N PRO A 19 17.28 -26.70 -2.34
CA PRO A 19 18.74 -26.76 -2.27
C PRO A 19 19.23 -27.52 -1.03
N PRO A 20 20.34 -28.29 -1.12
CA PRO A 20 20.84 -29.13 -0.02
C PRO A 20 21.29 -28.33 1.23
N ASP A 21 21.35 -27.00 1.15
CA ASP A 21 21.64 -26.06 2.23
C ASP A 21 20.40 -25.33 2.76
N ALA A 22 19.22 -25.57 2.22
CA ALA A 22 17.98 -24.94 2.65
C ALA A 22 17.51 -25.50 4.00
N LYS A 23 17.63 -24.68 5.05
CA LYS A 23 17.13 -25.01 6.39
C LYS A 23 15.65 -24.68 6.49
N TYR A 24 14.79 -25.71 6.46
CA TYR A 24 13.36 -25.55 6.70
C TYR A 24 13.10 -25.13 8.15
N PHE A 25 12.47 -23.98 8.34
CA PHE A 25 11.93 -23.56 9.61
C PHE A 25 10.42 -23.84 9.61
N PRO A 26 9.87 -24.49 10.65
CA PRO A 26 8.43 -24.68 10.74
C PRO A 26 7.74 -23.32 10.85
N PRO A 27 6.53 -23.17 10.27
CA PRO A 27 5.78 -21.93 10.36
C PRO A 27 5.55 -21.55 11.83
N SER A 28 6.02 -20.36 12.22
CA SER A 28 5.88 -19.83 13.58
C SER A 28 4.81 -18.75 13.64
N THR A 29 3.92 -18.84 14.62
CA THR A 29 2.95 -17.77 14.89
C THR A 29 3.66 -16.58 15.51
N HIS A 30 3.32 -15.39 15.05
CA HIS A 30 3.87 -14.14 15.57
C HIS A 30 2.82 -13.35 16.34
N TRP A 31 3.26 -12.62 17.37
CA TRP A 31 2.41 -11.84 18.27
C TRP A 31 2.79 -10.37 18.24
N HIS A 32 1.79 -9.49 18.18
CA HIS A 32 1.96 -8.06 18.34
C HIS A 32 1.27 -7.58 19.63
N PRO A 33 1.97 -6.89 20.53
CA PRO A 33 1.39 -6.48 21.80
C PRO A 33 0.35 -5.36 21.66
N ASN A 34 0.37 -4.56 20.59
CA ASN A 34 -0.58 -3.46 20.41
C ASN A 34 -1.71 -3.84 19.45
N LEU A 35 -2.96 -3.68 19.91
CA LEU A 35 -4.17 -3.81 19.11
C LEU A 35 -5.01 -2.53 19.21
N THR A 36 -5.20 -1.85 18.08
CA THR A 36 -6.02 -0.64 18.03
C THR A 36 -7.38 -0.95 17.42
N ILE A 37 -8.45 -0.74 18.18
CA ILE A 37 -9.83 -0.88 17.72
C ILE A 37 -10.36 0.51 17.43
N ASN A 38 -10.75 0.72 16.18
CA ASN A 38 -11.28 1.99 15.72
C ASN A 38 -12.79 1.91 15.48
N LEU A 39 -13.54 2.82 16.09
CA LEU A 39 -14.93 3.05 15.71
C LEU A 39 -14.96 4.07 14.58
N VAL A 40 -15.41 3.68 13.40
CA VAL A 40 -15.43 4.59 12.25
C VAL A 40 -16.55 5.61 12.44
N ASP A 41 -16.17 6.89 12.50
CA ASP A 41 -17.08 8.02 12.54
C ASP A 41 -17.46 8.39 11.11
N ASP A 42 -18.67 7.98 10.72
CA ASP A 42 -19.22 8.12 9.39
C ASP A 42 -20.60 8.76 9.43
N HIS A 43 -20.73 9.88 8.72
CA HIS A 43 -21.95 10.67 8.58
C HIS A 43 -22.60 10.49 7.20
N THR A 44 -22.11 9.55 6.39
CA THR A 44 -22.57 9.29 5.03
C THR A 44 -23.80 8.40 5.04
N ASN A 45 -24.83 8.76 4.28
CA ASN A 45 -26.01 7.91 4.15
C ASN A 45 -25.78 6.85 3.05
N TRP A 46 -25.23 5.70 3.44
CA TRP A 46 -24.99 4.60 2.52
C TRP A 46 -26.28 3.90 2.10
N VAL A 47 -26.37 3.58 0.81
CA VAL A 47 -27.44 2.77 0.24
C VAL A 47 -26.83 1.43 -0.22
N PRO A 48 -27.53 0.30 -0.05
CA PRO A 48 -27.08 -0.98 -0.58
C PRO A 48 -26.72 -0.88 -2.07
N GLY A 49 -25.51 -1.30 -2.44
CA GLY A 49 -25.00 -1.25 -3.81
C GLY A 49 -24.40 0.08 -4.28
N SER A 50 -24.55 1.16 -3.51
CA SER A 50 -23.90 2.46 -3.82
C SER A 50 -22.57 2.66 -3.10
N VAL A 51 -22.17 1.71 -2.24
CA VAL A 51 -20.93 1.79 -1.46
C VAL A 51 -19.73 1.48 -2.37
N PRO A 52 -18.73 2.37 -2.46
CA PRO A 52 -17.51 2.11 -3.21
C PRO A 52 -16.71 0.93 -2.64
N ALA A 53 -16.04 0.15 -3.49
CA ALA A 53 -14.99 -0.75 -3.05
C ALA A 53 -13.76 0.08 -2.58
N PRO A 54 -13.04 -0.33 -1.51
CA PRO A 54 -13.17 -1.55 -0.71
C PRO A 54 -14.11 -1.44 0.51
N ILE A 55 -14.72 -0.27 0.72
CA ILE A 55 -15.54 0.03 1.90
C ILE A 55 -16.74 -0.91 1.99
N ASN A 56 -17.29 -1.29 0.84
CA ASN A 56 -18.43 -2.20 0.72
C ASN A 56 -18.26 -3.54 1.45
N GLU A 57 -17.04 -4.05 1.60
CA GLU A 57 -16.75 -5.31 2.31
C GLU A 57 -16.95 -5.19 3.83
N TYR A 58 -16.78 -3.98 4.36
CA TYR A 58 -16.85 -3.69 5.80
C TYR A 58 -18.23 -3.19 6.24
N ILE A 59 -19.03 -2.67 5.31
CA ILE A 59 -20.38 -2.16 5.61
C ILE A 59 -21.40 -3.29 5.48
N ARG A 60 -22.09 -3.60 6.58
CA ARG A 60 -23.20 -4.55 6.60
C ARG A 60 -24.51 -3.81 6.78
N PHE A 61 -25.48 -4.10 5.91
CA PHE A 61 -26.82 -3.54 5.96
C PHE A 61 -27.78 -4.48 6.69
N HIS A 62 -28.71 -3.91 7.45
CA HIS A 62 -29.82 -4.65 8.05
C HIS A 62 -30.90 -4.91 6.98
N PRO A 63 -31.34 -6.17 6.78
CA PRO A 63 -32.23 -6.53 5.66
C PRO A 63 -33.67 -5.98 5.74
N LEU A 64 -34.07 -5.33 6.84
CA LEU A 64 -35.45 -4.89 7.09
C LEU A 64 -35.57 -3.37 7.12
N THR A 65 -34.60 -2.70 7.75
CA THR A 65 -34.60 -1.24 7.92
C THR A 65 -33.75 -0.51 6.89
N ASN A 66 -32.97 -1.24 6.06
CA ASN A 66 -31.97 -0.71 5.14
C ASN A 66 -30.93 0.23 5.82
N GLN A 67 -30.81 0.17 7.14
CA GLN A 67 -29.80 0.89 7.91
C GLN A 67 -28.51 0.05 7.98
N TYR A 68 -27.36 0.72 8.04
CA TYR A 68 -26.07 0.04 8.20
C TYR A 68 -25.64 -0.03 9.66
N TYR A 69 -24.88 -1.07 10.01
CA TYR A 69 -24.29 -1.20 11.34
C TYR A 69 -23.04 -0.32 11.47
N PRO A 70 -22.75 0.19 12.68
CA PRO A 70 -21.51 0.93 12.94
C PRO A 70 -20.31 0.05 12.62
N VAL A 71 -19.35 0.60 11.88
CA VAL A 71 -18.17 -0.13 11.45
C VAL A 71 -17.12 -0.09 12.54
N VAL A 72 -16.71 -1.28 13.00
CA VAL A 72 -15.58 -1.46 13.92
C VAL A 72 -14.41 -2.00 13.10
N TYR A 73 -13.34 -1.22 13.06
CA TYR A 73 -12.13 -1.52 12.28
C TYR A 73 -10.97 -1.86 13.21
N PHE A 74 -10.43 -3.08 13.05
CA PHE A 74 -9.17 -3.47 13.70
C PHE A 74 -8.01 -2.87 12.91
N ASN A 75 -7.26 -1.99 13.55
CA ASN A 75 -6.19 -1.24 12.90
C ASN A 75 -4.83 -1.76 13.35
N ASP A 76 -4.13 -2.32 12.38
CA ASP A 76 -2.77 -2.82 12.41
C ASP A 76 -1.83 -2.00 11.49
N TYR A 77 -2.30 -0.90 10.92
CA TYR A 77 -1.57 -0.14 9.89
C TYR A 77 -0.19 0.34 10.37
N TRP A 78 -0.10 0.77 11.62
CA TRP A 78 1.15 1.26 12.23
C TRP A 78 1.93 0.17 12.98
N ASN A 79 1.50 -1.08 12.90
CA ASN A 79 2.28 -2.20 13.45
C ASN A 79 3.38 -2.51 12.45
N LEU A 80 4.64 -2.39 12.88
CA LEU A 80 5.80 -2.73 12.07
C LEU A 80 6.07 -4.24 12.16
N ASN A 81 6.60 -4.85 11.09
CA ASN A 81 6.91 -6.28 11.09
C ASN A 81 7.96 -6.64 12.16
N GLU A 82 8.88 -5.72 12.44
CA GLU A 82 9.92 -5.91 13.48
C GLU A 82 9.39 -5.94 14.92
N GLU A 83 8.18 -5.43 15.17
CA GLU A 83 7.56 -5.45 16.50
C GLU A 83 6.88 -6.79 16.81
N TYR A 84 6.75 -7.66 15.80
CA TYR A 84 6.17 -8.99 15.97
C TYR A 84 7.17 -9.95 16.62
N MET A 85 6.74 -10.58 17.71
CA MET A 85 7.55 -11.58 18.43
C MET A 85 7.06 -13.00 18.16
N PRO A 86 7.94 -13.99 17.95
CA PRO A 86 7.54 -15.36 17.75
C PRO A 86 6.93 -15.95 19.04
N VAL A 87 5.78 -16.61 18.89
CA VAL A 87 5.13 -17.34 19.98
C VAL A 87 5.82 -18.68 20.12
N ASN A 88 6.47 -18.91 21.26
CA ASN A 88 7.22 -20.12 21.53
C ASN A 88 6.97 -20.60 22.98
N ALA A 89 7.48 -21.79 23.34
CA ALA A 89 7.30 -22.35 24.68
C ALA A 89 7.99 -21.54 25.80
N THR A 90 8.89 -20.61 25.46
CA THR A 90 9.62 -19.77 26.43
C THR A 90 8.87 -18.49 26.79
N THR A 91 7.82 -18.12 26.06
CA THR A 91 6.98 -16.94 26.30
C THR A 91 5.52 -17.34 26.62
N PRO A 92 5.25 -17.90 27.81
CA PRO A 92 3.90 -18.36 28.19
C PRO A 92 2.91 -17.21 28.42
N GLU A 93 3.41 -16.01 28.71
CA GLU A 93 2.58 -14.82 28.96
C GLU A 93 2.83 -13.79 27.85
N LEU A 94 1.75 -13.33 27.22
CA LEU A 94 1.77 -12.32 26.17
C LEU A 94 1.01 -11.08 26.64
N THR A 95 1.67 -9.94 26.63
CA THR A 95 1.02 -8.67 26.99
C THR A 95 0.21 -8.16 25.81
N LEU A 96 -1.04 -7.75 26.06
CA LEU A 96 -1.92 -7.11 25.10
C LEU A 96 -2.28 -5.70 25.57
N ARG A 97 -2.04 -4.71 24.72
CA ARG A 97 -2.40 -3.30 24.88
C ARG A 97 -3.52 -2.98 23.90
N LEU A 98 -4.69 -2.69 24.46
CA LEU A 98 -5.88 -2.38 23.68
C LEU A 98 -6.12 -0.87 23.70
N THR A 99 -6.13 -0.27 22.50
CA THR A 99 -6.44 1.15 22.33
C THR A 99 -7.78 1.26 21.61
N PHE A 100 -8.71 2.03 22.17
CA PHE A 100 -10.00 2.32 21.55
C PHE A 100 -10.08 3.80 21.19
N ALA A 101 -10.30 4.11 19.91
CA ALA A 101 -10.37 5.48 19.42
C ALA A 101 -11.36 5.64 18.26
N PRO A 102 -11.98 6.81 18.07
CA PRO A 102 -12.75 7.09 16.88
C PRO A 102 -11.83 7.33 15.67
N LEU A 103 -12.28 6.92 14.48
CA LEU A 103 -11.54 7.05 13.22
C LEU A 103 -12.41 7.74 12.17
N SER A 104 -11.93 8.85 11.62
CA SER A 104 -12.62 9.53 10.52
C SER A 104 -12.69 8.66 9.26
N LEU A 105 -13.80 8.74 8.52
CA LEU A 105 -14.02 8.07 7.24
C LEU A 105 -12.86 8.23 6.25
N PHE A 106 -12.33 9.44 6.08
CA PHE A 106 -11.23 9.68 5.12
C PHE A 106 -9.96 8.91 5.49
N LYS A 107 -9.59 8.93 6.77
CA LYS A 107 -8.41 8.20 7.27
C LYS A 107 -8.59 6.70 7.11
N TRP A 108 -9.81 6.22 7.35
CA TRP A 108 -10.15 4.81 7.13
C TRP A 108 -10.07 4.42 5.65
N GLN A 109 -10.57 5.25 4.72
CA GLN A 109 -10.43 5.02 3.28
C GLN A 109 -8.97 4.92 2.84
N MET A 110 -8.11 5.79 3.38
CA MET A 110 -6.68 5.73 3.11
C MET A 110 -6.09 4.38 3.55
N TYR A 111 -6.43 3.90 4.75
CA TYR A 111 -5.99 2.59 5.25
C TYR A 111 -6.48 1.42 4.40
N LEU A 112 -7.77 1.42 4.04
CA LEU A 112 -8.32 0.36 3.20
C LEU A 112 -7.74 0.36 1.79
N SER A 113 -7.45 1.52 1.20
CA SER A 113 -6.87 1.59 -0.15
C SER A 113 -5.49 0.94 -0.23
N GLN A 114 -4.70 1.02 0.85
CA GLN A 114 -3.41 0.36 0.96
C GLN A 114 -3.57 -1.16 1.08
N SER A 115 -4.54 -1.63 1.86
CA SER A 115 -4.86 -3.06 1.95
C SER A 115 -5.37 -3.64 0.62
N MET A 116 -6.20 -2.87 -0.11
CA MET A 116 -6.72 -3.31 -1.41
C MET A 116 -5.63 -3.40 -2.48
N ARG A 117 -4.59 -2.54 -2.45
CA ARG A 117 -3.43 -2.71 -3.34
C ARG A 117 -2.83 -4.10 -3.19
N LYS A 118 -2.62 -4.57 -1.95
CA LYS A 118 -2.09 -5.91 -1.67
C LYS A 118 -2.97 -7.01 -2.29
N SER A 119 -4.29 -6.88 -2.20
CA SER A 119 -5.23 -7.86 -2.75
C SER A 119 -5.37 -7.79 -4.28
N TRP A 120 -5.41 -6.59 -4.86
CA TRP A 120 -5.57 -6.37 -6.31
C TRP A 120 -4.33 -6.84 -7.10
N TYR A 121 -3.13 -6.45 -6.67
CA TYR A 121 -1.89 -6.83 -7.36
C TYR A 121 -1.67 -8.34 -7.31
N SER A 122 -1.82 -8.94 -6.12
CA SER A 122 -1.83 -10.38 -5.90
C SER A 122 -2.80 -11.14 -6.82
N ASN A 123 -4.03 -10.64 -7.00
CA ASN A 123 -5.07 -11.36 -7.75
C ASN A 123 -4.96 -11.20 -9.28
N ILE A 124 -4.38 -10.10 -9.77
CA ILE A 124 -4.25 -9.85 -11.22
C ILE A 124 -2.97 -10.44 -11.80
N LEU A 125 -1.86 -10.34 -11.08
CA LEU A 125 -0.55 -10.69 -11.64
C LEU A 125 -0.15 -12.15 -11.34
N GLY A 126 -0.90 -12.85 -10.48
CA GLY A 126 -0.56 -14.23 -10.12
C GLY A 126 0.81 -14.32 -9.45
N GLU A 127 1.11 -13.33 -8.61
CA GLU A 127 2.40 -13.18 -7.92
C GLU A 127 2.69 -14.41 -7.05
N THR A 128 3.93 -14.90 -7.15
CA THR A 128 4.47 -15.89 -6.22
C THR A 128 4.50 -15.31 -4.81
N GLU A 129 4.46 -16.16 -3.78
CA GLU A 129 4.47 -15.71 -2.37
C GLU A 129 5.67 -14.77 -2.08
N ASP A 130 6.78 -14.94 -2.81
CA ASP A 130 7.98 -14.10 -2.72
C ASP A 130 7.76 -12.62 -3.11
N GLU A 131 6.94 -12.32 -4.13
CA GLU A 131 6.69 -10.93 -4.55
C GLU A 131 5.78 -10.19 -3.57
N LYS A 132 4.84 -10.90 -2.95
CA LYS A 132 3.97 -10.35 -1.88
C LYS A 132 4.76 -9.98 -0.63
N LEU A 133 5.78 -10.77 -0.30
CA LEU A 133 6.67 -10.50 0.83
C LEU A 133 7.49 -9.23 0.59
N ASN A 134 7.97 -9.02 -0.64
CA ASN A 134 8.74 -7.82 -0.99
C ASN A 134 7.91 -6.53 -0.86
N ASP A 135 6.66 -6.53 -1.32
CA ASP A 135 5.75 -5.36 -1.21
C ASP A 135 5.45 -4.98 0.26
N ASP A 136 5.30 -5.99 1.12
CA ASP A 136 5.08 -5.78 2.55
C ASP A 136 6.33 -5.20 3.24
N ASP A 137 7.52 -5.70 2.89
CA ASP A 137 8.80 -5.21 3.41
C ASP A 137 9.11 -3.78 2.94
N GLU A 138 8.79 -3.43 1.69
CA GLU A 138 8.92 -2.06 1.18
C GLU A 138 8.01 -1.09 1.92
N GLN A 139 6.75 -1.49 2.14
CA GLN A 139 5.80 -0.69 2.89
C GLN A 139 6.25 -0.49 4.33
N ASP A 140 6.75 -1.54 4.98
CA ASP A 140 7.24 -1.47 6.36
C ASP A 140 8.47 -0.57 6.48
N THR A 141 9.41 -0.71 5.55
CA THR A 141 10.59 0.15 5.43
C THR A 141 10.22 1.62 5.25
N PHE A 142 9.19 1.90 4.44
CA PHE A 142 8.68 3.25 4.27
C PHE A 142 8.06 3.80 5.57
N LYS A 143 7.20 3.02 6.24
CA LYS A 143 6.60 3.41 7.54
C LYS A 143 7.68 3.70 8.57
N LYS A 144 8.67 2.83 8.68
CA LYS A 144 9.82 2.99 9.55
C LYS A 144 10.60 4.26 9.24
N THR A 145 10.93 4.49 7.97
CA THR A 145 11.64 5.71 7.56
C THR A 145 10.86 6.97 7.93
N LEU A 146 9.53 6.97 7.80
CA LEU A 146 8.69 8.09 8.23
C LEU A 146 8.70 8.31 9.75
N LEU A 147 8.71 7.23 10.54
CA LEU A 147 8.72 7.28 12.00
C LEU A 147 10.10 7.69 12.55
N ASP A 148 11.18 7.21 11.96
CA ASP A 148 12.55 7.45 12.39
C ASP A 148 13.08 8.83 11.93
N THR A 149 12.53 9.38 10.85
CA THR A 149 12.99 10.66 10.30
C THR A 149 12.40 11.86 11.03
N ASN A 150 13.20 12.92 11.20
CA ASN A 150 12.70 14.18 11.74
C ASN A 150 11.67 14.81 10.77
N PRO A 151 10.44 15.12 11.23
CA PRO A 151 9.36 15.61 10.38
C PRO A 151 9.70 16.93 9.68
N TYR A 152 10.55 17.77 10.27
CA TYR A 152 10.99 19.02 9.64
C TYR A 152 11.89 18.77 8.43
N LEU A 153 12.81 17.80 8.52
CA LEU A 153 13.68 17.44 7.42
C LEU A 153 12.90 16.80 6.28
N LEU A 154 11.97 15.90 6.61
CA LEU A 154 11.09 15.25 5.64
C LEU A 154 10.17 16.25 4.90
N ALA A 155 9.67 17.26 5.61
CA ALA A 155 8.88 18.31 4.95
C ALA A 155 9.70 19.10 3.92
N VAL A 156 10.96 19.43 4.25
CA VAL A 156 11.85 20.14 3.32
C VAL A 156 12.17 19.30 2.09
N THR A 157 12.45 18.00 2.25
CA THR A 157 12.73 17.12 1.08
C THR A 157 11.54 17.05 0.13
N VAL A 158 10.32 16.89 0.66
CA VAL A 158 9.09 16.88 -0.17
C VAL A 158 8.90 18.20 -0.89
N ILE A 159 9.09 19.34 -0.22
CA ILE A 159 8.96 20.67 -0.85
C ILE A 159 9.98 20.83 -1.98
N VAL A 160 11.25 20.49 -1.73
CA VAL A 160 12.32 20.60 -2.74
C VAL A 160 12.02 19.69 -3.93
N SER A 161 11.54 18.46 -3.70
CA SER A 161 11.14 17.53 -4.77
C SER A 161 10.00 18.10 -5.61
N ILE A 162 8.95 18.66 -5.00
CA ILE A 162 7.83 19.27 -5.74
C ILE A 162 8.32 20.45 -6.58
N VAL A 163 9.14 21.33 -6.01
CA VAL A 163 9.72 22.47 -6.72
C VAL A 163 10.57 22.01 -7.91
N HIS A 164 11.37 20.96 -7.73
CA HIS A 164 12.15 20.35 -8.81
C HIS A 164 11.25 19.80 -9.93
N SER A 165 10.24 19.01 -9.59
CA SER A 165 9.28 18.47 -10.56
C SER A 165 8.52 19.57 -11.33
N VAL A 166 8.17 20.67 -10.67
CA VAL A 166 7.53 21.83 -11.32
C VAL A 166 8.48 22.52 -12.29
N PHE A 167 9.75 22.72 -11.93
CA PHE A 167 10.73 23.31 -12.83
C PHE A 167 10.99 22.43 -14.06
N GLU A 168 11.07 21.11 -13.88
CA GLU A 168 11.16 20.18 -14.99
C GLU A 168 9.92 20.26 -15.89
N LEU A 169 8.72 20.25 -15.32
CA LEU A 169 7.47 20.36 -16.09
C LEU A 169 7.40 21.68 -16.89
N LEU A 170 7.78 22.81 -16.28
CA LEU A 170 7.84 24.11 -16.95
C LEU A 170 8.90 24.14 -18.06
N ALA A 171 10.07 23.52 -17.84
CA ALA A 171 11.11 23.39 -18.85
C ALA A 171 10.64 22.54 -20.04
N PHE A 172 9.95 21.41 -19.79
CA PHE A 172 9.34 20.60 -20.84
C PHE A 172 8.29 21.37 -21.63
N LYS A 173 7.45 22.17 -20.97
CA LYS A 173 6.41 22.95 -21.65
C LYS A 173 6.98 24.06 -22.54
N ASN A 174 8.08 24.69 -22.13
CA ASN A 174 8.73 25.74 -22.92
C ASN A 174 9.70 25.21 -23.99
N GLY A 175 10.19 23.97 -23.86
CA GLY A 175 11.06 23.32 -24.86
C GLY A 175 10.33 22.98 -26.18
N ILE A 176 9.02 22.71 -26.15
CA ILE A 176 8.25 22.29 -27.33
C ILE A 176 7.99 23.47 -28.31
N LEU A 177 7.95 24.70 -27.81
CA LEU A 177 7.75 25.91 -28.63
C LEU A 177 8.95 26.25 -29.53
N LEU A 178 10.16 25.75 -29.22
CA LEU A 178 11.37 26.02 -30.00
C LEU A 178 11.58 25.01 -31.15
N SER A 179 10.97 23.82 -31.07
CA SER A 179 11.10 22.77 -32.09
C SER A 179 10.26 23.03 -33.35
N SER A 180 9.12 23.72 -33.22
CA SER A 180 8.23 24.04 -34.34
C SER A 180 8.75 25.15 -35.28
N PRO A 181 9.38 26.26 -34.84
CA PRO A 181 9.93 27.25 -35.77
C PRO A 181 11.18 26.74 -36.50
N PHE A 182 11.97 25.85 -35.89
CA PHE A 182 13.17 25.29 -36.53
C PHE A 182 12.84 24.32 -37.68
N LYS A 183 11.76 23.53 -37.58
CA LYS A 183 11.30 22.66 -38.68
C LYS A 183 10.73 23.44 -39.86
N ASN A 184 10.03 24.56 -39.62
CA ASN A 184 9.52 25.42 -40.70
C ASN A 184 10.63 26.19 -41.42
N CYS A 185 11.68 26.61 -40.71
CA CYS A 185 12.81 27.30 -41.33
C CYS A 185 13.63 26.37 -42.24
N ILE A 186 13.86 25.11 -41.83
CA ILE A 186 14.56 24.11 -42.65
C ILE A 186 13.73 23.72 -43.91
N ASN A 187 12.42 23.52 -43.77
CA ASN A 187 11.56 23.24 -44.93
C ASN A 187 11.46 24.43 -45.90
N THR A 188 11.50 25.67 -45.40
CA THR A 188 11.46 26.87 -46.25
C THR A 188 12.76 27.04 -47.03
N ILE A 189 13.92 26.77 -46.42
CA ILE A 189 15.22 26.87 -47.10
C ILE A 189 15.38 25.79 -48.17
N LEU A 190 14.93 24.54 -47.92
CA LEU A 190 14.99 23.45 -48.90
C LEU A 190 14.09 23.66 -50.14
N ILE A 191 12.98 24.39 -50.02
CA ILE A 191 12.10 24.71 -51.15
C ILE A 191 12.71 25.81 -52.05
N THR A 192 13.46 26.75 -51.47
CA THR A 192 14.07 27.86 -52.23
C THR A 192 15.33 27.49 -53.02
N GLN A 193 15.99 26.37 -52.71
CA GLN A 193 17.19 25.91 -53.42
C GLN A 193 16.91 24.99 -54.63
N ASN A 194 15.64 24.70 -54.94
CA ASN A 194 15.26 23.83 -56.07
C ASN A 194 14.55 24.59 -57.23
N LEU A 195 14.67 25.93 -57.32
CA LEU A 195 14.25 26.63 -58.54
C LEU A 195 15.34 26.53 -59.63
N PRO A 196 15.00 26.07 -60.85
CA PRO A 196 15.96 25.99 -61.94
C PRO A 196 16.34 27.39 -62.44
N VAL A 197 17.64 27.64 -62.51
CA VAL A 197 18.21 28.80 -63.20
C VAL A 197 17.89 28.64 -64.70
N ALA A 198 17.13 29.58 -65.25
CA ALA A 198 16.94 29.75 -66.69
C ALA A 198 18.13 30.49 -67.31
#